data_AF-A0A640TRF1-F1
#
_entry.id   AF-A0A640TRF1-F1
#
_cell.length_a   1.000
_cell.length_b   1.000
_cell.length_c   1.000
_cell.angle_alpha   90.00
_cell.angle_beta   90.00
_cell.angle_gamma   90.00
#
_symmetry.space_group_name_H-M   'P 1'
#
loop_
_entity.id
_entity.type
_entity.pdbx_description
1 polymer ?
#
loop_
_entity_poly.entity_id
_entity_poly.type
_entity_poly.pdbx_seq_one_letter_code
_entity_poly.pdbx_strand_id
1 'polypeptide(L)'
;MSQHRAVQRLAAAEAPGVAFPVWSALCEALGHHTEEEELRSLVAQYPDQLAVDAADDGTESVSFTTPAVRSIARETSALSPMDQQDLLHYLSAHAGPPELARYAAQALPVHAALGGCLEELLGNGEMLARTERYGLLQGLAAAWPAGVPQGTVAMDIHYLETQRVDPVSTGEWVSWLHWAAVNRGRRDIADGLANAGIDLPWQTLWSHQRPYGVFGPVEGEVGRVDQVRVERREEVPVAVMRRVVQYDDMGGPLNEEYVERVFALDDGTEVGTERVVRIPHTQDTPRPAEFQEDAALPAPRTPDANRSIRPAGPGRWVIGGQGGLYAVDVAASAGGNAGVWGGGPYLGPVTKAATWQCPEEALTDDAPSQAWLERAFGTGSCRTMSATELPDGLRNPTAREFLSTTGLPYLNGQTPFFSSLPLDEQGLPDFEWPEDAPDPEADGPFYRIGSWMGGAVVLDGSSGAVLQDTESGYSTVLLASSLPQFATVLRLYCEYRTSWLPTLAEAADARWSLREWAEEIDDATEIGDHWDEVFEGKLDNLGSY
;
A
#
# COMPACT_ATOMS: atom_id res chain seq x y z
N MET A 1 -46.50 -6.29 7.62
CA MET A 1 -45.26 -7.09 7.57
C MET A 1 -44.07 -6.32 8.11
N SER A 2 -43.75 -5.12 7.59
CA SER A 2 -42.53 -4.35 7.94
C SER A 2 -42.37 -3.96 9.43
N GLN A 3 -43.44 -4.05 10.24
CA GLN A 3 -43.38 -3.81 11.69
C GLN A 3 -43.11 -5.09 12.50
N HIS A 4 -43.12 -6.27 11.89
CA HIS A 4 -42.86 -7.52 12.60
C HIS A 4 -41.35 -7.67 12.82
N ARG A 5 -40.93 -7.75 14.09
CA ARG A 5 -39.51 -7.75 14.49
C ARG A 5 -38.67 -8.80 13.77
N ALA A 6 -39.18 -10.03 13.66
CA ALA A 6 -38.48 -11.09 12.91
C ALA A 6 -38.25 -10.72 11.44
N VAL A 7 -39.23 -10.13 10.75
CA VAL A 7 -39.07 -9.70 9.34
C VAL A 7 -38.07 -8.55 9.21
N GLN A 8 -38.01 -7.66 10.20
CA GLN A 8 -36.99 -6.61 10.24
C GLN A 8 -35.58 -7.20 10.36
N ARG A 9 -35.40 -8.27 11.16
CA ARG A 9 -34.10 -8.94 11.30
C ARG A 9 -33.71 -9.70 10.02
N LEU A 10 -34.70 -10.29 9.34
CA LEU A 10 -34.50 -10.88 8.01
C LEU A 10 -34.09 -9.81 6.98
N ALA A 11 -34.73 -8.63 7.01
CA ALA A 11 -34.38 -7.53 6.11
C ALA A 11 -32.95 -7.00 6.32
N ALA A 12 -32.49 -7.05 7.57
CA ALA A 12 -31.14 -6.65 7.98
C ALA A 12 -30.08 -7.74 7.80
N ALA A 13 -30.45 -8.97 7.43
CA ALA A 13 -29.48 -9.98 7.04
C ALA A 13 -28.67 -9.48 5.83
N GLU A 14 -27.45 -9.96 5.63
CA GLU A 14 -26.60 -9.53 4.51
C GLU A 14 -26.53 -10.56 3.36
N ALA A 15 -27.19 -11.70 3.51
CA ALA A 15 -27.34 -12.70 2.44
C ALA A 15 -28.67 -12.53 1.68
N PRO A 16 -28.76 -12.86 0.38
CA PRO A 16 -30.02 -12.86 -0.39
C PRO A 16 -31.09 -13.80 0.19
N GLY A 17 -30.66 -14.96 0.67
CA GLY A 17 -31.47 -15.92 1.40
C GLY A 17 -30.73 -16.43 2.63
N VAL A 18 -31.45 -16.67 3.72
CA VAL A 18 -30.88 -17.14 4.99
C VAL A 18 -31.57 -18.42 5.43
N ALA A 19 -30.81 -19.36 6.02
CA ALA A 19 -31.41 -20.55 6.60
C ALA A 19 -32.24 -20.17 7.84
N PHE A 20 -33.27 -20.96 8.17
CA PHE A 20 -34.09 -20.73 9.37
C PHE A 20 -33.29 -20.64 10.68
N PRO A 21 -32.26 -21.50 10.92
CA PRO A 21 -31.40 -21.37 12.10
C PRO A 21 -30.67 -20.03 12.16
N VAL A 22 -30.25 -19.50 11.00
CA VAL A 22 -29.60 -18.18 10.90
C VAL A 22 -30.60 -17.07 11.23
N TRP A 23 -31.82 -17.14 10.68
CA TRP A 23 -32.84 -16.14 10.97
C TRP A 23 -33.24 -16.13 12.46
N SER A 24 -33.36 -17.30 13.08
CA SER A 24 -33.58 -17.44 14.52
C SER A 24 -32.44 -16.82 15.33
N ALA A 25 -31.18 -17.13 14.97
CA ALA A 25 -30.00 -16.55 15.61
C ALA A 25 -29.93 -15.01 15.50
N LEU A 26 -30.28 -14.43 14.34
CA LEU A 26 -30.36 -12.98 14.17
C LEU A 26 -31.43 -12.33 15.08
N CYS A 27 -32.54 -13.04 15.34
CA CYS A 27 -33.55 -12.57 16.29
C CYS A 27 -33.04 -12.66 17.73
N GLU A 28 -32.41 -13.78 18.09
CA GLU A 28 -31.87 -14.03 19.42
C GLU A 28 -30.78 -13.04 19.81
N ALA A 29 -29.84 -12.77 18.91
CA ALA A 29 -28.78 -11.77 19.07
C ALA A 29 -29.32 -10.38 19.45
N LEU A 30 -30.52 -10.06 18.99
CA LEU A 30 -31.19 -8.77 19.21
C LEU A 30 -32.28 -8.85 20.30
N GLY A 31 -32.17 -9.84 21.19
CA GLY A 31 -33.01 -10.00 22.38
C GLY A 31 -34.41 -10.54 22.10
N HIS A 32 -34.63 -11.20 20.95
CA HIS A 32 -35.92 -11.79 20.58
C HIS A 32 -35.76 -13.27 20.27
N HIS A 33 -36.07 -14.11 21.25
CA HIS A 33 -36.13 -15.55 21.02
C HIS A 33 -37.32 -15.87 20.10
N THR A 34 -37.06 -16.59 19.01
CA THR A 34 -38.08 -16.99 18.04
C THR A 34 -37.71 -18.35 17.49
N GLU A 35 -38.58 -19.34 17.67
CA GLU A 35 -38.32 -20.70 17.22
C GLU A 35 -38.54 -20.84 15.70
N GLU A 36 -37.87 -21.82 15.08
CA GLU A 36 -37.97 -22.03 13.63
C GLU A 36 -39.39 -22.33 13.15
N GLU A 37 -40.21 -23.02 13.95
CA GLU A 37 -41.61 -23.31 13.61
C GLU A 37 -42.46 -22.03 13.55
N GLU A 38 -42.16 -21.05 14.41
CA GLU A 38 -42.79 -19.73 14.38
C GLU A 38 -42.38 -18.95 13.14
N LEU A 39 -41.09 -19.00 12.76
CA LEU A 39 -40.58 -18.38 11.54
C LEU A 39 -41.20 -19.00 10.28
N ARG A 40 -41.37 -20.32 10.24
CA ARG A 40 -42.05 -21.03 9.13
C ARG A 40 -43.52 -20.63 9.03
N SER A 41 -44.19 -20.51 10.18
CA SER A 41 -45.56 -20.01 10.26
C SER A 41 -45.68 -18.57 9.76
N LEU A 42 -44.67 -17.74 10.02
CA LEU A 42 -44.61 -16.36 9.56
C LEU A 42 -44.44 -16.26 8.04
N VAL A 43 -43.63 -17.12 7.43
CA VAL A 43 -43.51 -17.19 5.96
C VAL A 43 -44.85 -17.59 5.32
N ALA A 44 -45.53 -18.58 5.89
CA ALA A 44 -46.86 -18.99 5.43
C ALA A 44 -47.93 -17.89 5.53
N GLN A 45 -47.77 -16.92 6.44
CA GLN A 45 -48.66 -15.76 6.57
C GLN A 45 -48.42 -14.67 5.52
N TYR A 46 -47.22 -14.61 4.93
CA TYR A 46 -46.82 -13.57 3.97
C TYR A 46 -46.25 -14.14 2.65
N PRO A 47 -46.99 -15.03 1.95
CA PRO A 47 -46.47 -15.74 0.76
C PRO A 47 -46.18 -14.83 -0.45
N ASP A 48 -46.80 -13.65 -0.52
CA ASP A 48 -46.55 -12.68 -1.60
C ASP A 48 -45.23 -11.90 -1.39
N GLN A 49 -44.65 -11.95 -0.19
CA GLN A 49 -43.51 -11.12 0.22
C GLN A 49 -42.29 -11.94 0.64
N LEU A 50 -42.49 -13.16 1.15
CA LEU A 50 -41.44 -14.08 1.56
C LEU A 50 -41.53 -15.37 0.76
N ALA A 51 -40.38 -15.88 0.33
CA ALA A 51 -40.24 -17.15 -0.38
C ALA A 51 -39.34 -18.11 0.40
N VAL A 52 -39.59 -19.41 0.24
CA VAL A 52 -38.70 -20.48 0.72
C VAL A 52 -38.12 -21.18 -0.49
N ASP A 53 -36.80 -21.18 -0.57
CA ASP A 53 -36.05 -21.89 -1.58
C ASP A 53 -35.31 -23.06 -0.91
N ALA A 54 -35.50 -24.26 -1.43
CA ALA A 54 -34.77 -25.45 -1.00
C ALA A 54 -33.56 -25.68 -1.91
N ALA A 55 -32.37 -25.75 -1.32
CA ALA A 55 -31.16 -26.15 -2.02
C ALA A 55 -31.18 -27.66 -2.32
N ASP A 56 -30.31 -28.09 -3.24
CA ASP A 56 -30.19 -29.51 -3.65
C ASP A 56 -29.80 -30.45 -2.49
N ASP A 57 -29.17 -29.91 -1.44
CA ASP A 57 -28.82 -30.63 -0.22
C ASP A 57 -29.97 -30.72 0.80
N GLY A 58 -31.15 -30.17 0.47
CA GLY A 58 -32.34 -30.14 1.32
C GLY A 58 -32.37 -28.97 2.31
N THR A 59 -31.36 -28.10 2.31
CA THR A 59 -31.34 -26.90 3.15
C THR A 59 -32.37 -25.89 2.66
N GLU A 60 -33.29 -25.50 3.53
CA GLU A 60 -34.27 -24.46 3.23
C GLU A 60 -33.74 -23.09 3.62
N SER A 61 -33.87 -22.14 2.71
CA SER A 61 -33.54 -20.74 2.92
C SER A 61 -34.77 -19.86 2.69
N VAL A 62 -34.91 -18.83 3.51
CA VAL A 62 -35.95 -17.82 3.37
C VAL A 62 -35.36 -16.56 2.74
N SER A 63 -36.08 -16.01 1.77
CA SER A 63 -35.73 -14.78 1.06
C SER A 63 -36.95 -13.88 0.90
N PHE A 64 -36.73 -12.60 0.57
CA PHE A 64 -37.82 -11.75 0.09
C PHE A 64 -38.10 -12.07 -1.38
N THR A 65 -39.38 -12.09 -1.77
CA THR A 65 -39.79 -12.39 -3.15
C THR A 65 -39.19 -11.43 -4.18
N THR A 66 -38.88 -10.19 -3.78
CA THR A 66 -38.15 -9.22 -4.61
C THR A 66 -37.15 -8.39 -3.80
N PRO A 67 -36.04 -7.93 -4.41
CA PRO A 67 -35.10 -7.01 -3.77
C PRO A 67 -35.75 -5.70 -3.30
N ALA A 68 -36.76 -5.20 -4.02
CA ALA A 68 -37.46 -3.97 -3.67
C ALA A 68 -38.22 -4.09 -2.34
N VAL A 69 -38.88 -5.22 -2.08
CA VAL A 69 -39.57 -5.47 -0.80
C VAL A 69 -38.56 -5.50 0.35
N ARG A 70 -37.39 -6.14 0.14
CA ARG A 70 -36.31 -6.13 1.14
C ARG A 70 -35.80 -4.72 1.41
N SER A 71 -35.54 -3.92 0.37
CA SER A 71 -35.07 -2.53 0.52
C SER A 71 -36.04 -1.70 1.35
N ILE A 72 -37.34 -1.75 1.02
CA ILE A 72 -38.37 -1.03 1.77
C ILE A 72 -38.41 -1.47 3.23
N ALA A 73 -38.30 -2.77 3.50
CA ALA A 73 -38.27 -3.30 4.86
C ALA A 73 -37.03 -2.83 5.65
N ARG A 74 -35.85 -2.81 4.99
CA ARG A 74 -34.58 -2.37 5.58
C ARG A 74 -34.58 -0.86 5.85
N GLU A 75 -35.11 -0.05 4.94
CA GLU A 75 -35.24 1.41 5.10
C GLU A 75 -36.22 1.78 6.24
N THR A 76 -37.33 1.05 6.35
CA THR A 76 -38.36 1.32 7.37
C THR A 76 -37.89 0.95 8.78
N SER A 77 -36.89 0.08 8.91
CA SER A 77 -36.47 -0.50 10.18
C SER A 77 -34.98 -0.82 10.19
N ALA A 78 -34.18 0.20 9.88
CA ALA A 78 -32.73 0.10 9.91
C ALA A 78 -32.26 -0.24 11.32
N LEU A 79 -31.33 -1.20 11.41
CA LEU A 79 -30.64 -1.51 12.66
C LEU A 79 -29.78 -0.32 13.08
N SER A 80 -29.72 -0.08 14.39
CA SER A 80 -28.75 0.88 14.94
C SER A 80 -27.33 0.31 14.87
N PRO A 81 -26.28 1.15 14.91
CA PRO A 81 -24.90 0.66 15.00
C PRO A 81 -24.67 -0.29 16.18
N MET A 82 -25.37 -0.08 17.31
CA MET A 82 -25.31 -0.97 18.47
C MET A 82 -25.92 -2.34 18.19
N ASP A 83 -27.07 -2.40 17.51
CA ASP A 83 -27.65 -3.69 17.07
C ASP A 83 -26.67 -4.44 16.13
N GLN A 84 -25.95 -3.72 15.26
CA GLN A 84 -24.96 -4.32 14.36
C GLN A 84 -23.76 -4.88 15.12
N GLN A 85 -23.32 -4.20 16.19
CA GLN A 85 -22.28 -4.70 17.10
C GLN A 85 -22.74 -5.96 17.84
N ASP A 86 -23.97 -5.97 18.35
CA ASP A 86 -24.55 -7.15 19.01
C ASP A 86 -24.60 -8.36 18.06
N LEU A 87 -24.95 -8.14 16.79
CA LEU A 87 -24.90 -9.16 15.75
C LEU A 87 -23.47 -9.68 15.51
N LEU A 88 -22.48 -8.78 15.39
CA LEU A 88 -21.07 -9.16 15.24
C LEU A 88 -20.63 -10.08 16.38
N HIS A 89 -20.82 -9.66 17.63
CA HIS A 89 -20.35 -10.40 18.80
C HIS A 89 -21.09 -11.73 18.97
N TYR A 90 -22.41 -11.73 18.76
CA TYR A 90 -23.21 -12.94 18.85
C TYR A 90 -22.79 -13.99 17.81
N LEU A 91 -22.72 -13.59 16.53
CA LEU A 91 -22.35 -14.50 15.45
C LEU A 91 -20.91 -15.02 15.61
N SER A 92 -19.98 -14.16 16.06
CA SER A 92 -18.59 -14.57 16.30
C SER A 92 -18.47 -15.65 17.39
N ALA A 93 -19.30 -15.55 18.45
CA ALA A 93 -19.30 -16.51 19.55
C ALA A 93 -20.06 -17.81 19.25
N HIS A 94 -21.05 -17.77 18.35
CA HIS A 94 -21.99 -18.88 18.15
C HIS A 94 -21.88 -19.57 16.78
N ALA A 95 -20.95 -19.18 15.91
CA ALA A 95 -20.73 -19.74 14.57
C ALA A 95 -20.23 -21.21 14.50
N GLY A 96 -20.62 -22.05 15.47
CA GLY A 96 -20.36 -23.49 15.45
C GLY A 96 -21.22 -24.26 14.43
N PRO A 97 -22.55 -24.03 14.35
CA PRO A 97 -23.40 -24.69 13.37
C PRO A 97 -23.02 -24.31 11.92
N PRO A 98 -23.02 -25.25 10.95
CA PRO A 98 -22.53 -25.00 9.59
C PRO A 98 -23.21 -23.84 8.86
N GLU A 99 -24.53 -23.71 9.01
CA GLU A 99 -25.33 -22.66 8.37
C GLU A 99 -24.99 -21.28 8.94
N LEU A 100 -24.75 -21.22 10.25
CA LEU A 100 -24.38 -19.98 10.94
C LEU A 100 -22.93 -19.62 10.65
N ALA A 101 -22.02 -20.60 10.58
CA ALA A 101 -20.63 -20.40 10.17
C ALA A 101 -20.54 -19.81 8.76
N ARG A 102 -21.29 -20.38 7.80
CA ARG A 102 -21.34 -19.88 6.42
C ARG A 102 -21.91 -18.47 6.33
N TYR A 103 -23.00 -18.18 7.05
CA TYR A 103 -23.56 -16.84 7.10
C TYR A 103 -22.57 -15.84 7.74
N ALA A 104 -22.00 -16.19 8.88
CA ALA A 104 -21.04 -15.36 9.61
C ALA A 104 -19.83 -15.03 8.73
N ALA A 105 -19.28 -16.02 8.00
CA ALA A 105 -18.14 -15.80 7.12
C ALA A 105 -18.38 -14.71 6.06
N GLN A 106 -19.62 -14.60 5.56
CA GLN A 106 -20.01 -13.64 4.53
C GLN A 106 -20.45 -12.29 5.11
N ALA A 107 -21.17 -12.31 6.24
CA ALA A 107 -21.89 -11.16 6.77
C ALA A 107 -21.16 -10.43 7.90
N LEU A 108 -20.27 -11.10 8.65
CA LEU A 108 -19.58 -10.49 9.80
C LEU A 108 -18.85 -9.19 9.45
N PRO A 109 -18.10 -9.09 8.34
CA PRO A 109 -17.42 -7.84 7.99
C PRO A 109 -18.39 -6.69 7.72
N VAL A 110 -19.56 -6.98 7.15
CA VAL A 110 -20.58 -5.96 6.86
C VAL A 110 -21.28 -5.51 8.14
N HIS A 111 -21.64 -6.43 9.03
CA HIS A 111 -22.16 -6.08 10.36
C HIS A 111 -21.13 -5.27 11.15
N ALA A 112 -19.85 -5.65 11.11
CA ALA A 112 -18.79 -4.91 11.76
C ALA A 112 -18.61 -3.49 11.17
N ALA A 113 -18.68 -3.35 9.85
CA ALA A 113 -18.62 -2.05 9.18
C ALA A 113 -19.80 -1.14 9.58
N LEU A 114 -21.04 -1.66 9.51
CA LEU A 114 -22.25 -0.91 9.87
C LEU A 114 -22.32 -0.58 11.37
N GLY A 115 -21.66 -1.36 12.21
CA GLY A 115 -21.51 -1.13 13.64
C GLY A 115 -20.33 -0.23 14.02
N GLY A 116 -19.46 0.17 13.07
CA GLY A 116 -18.25 0.94 13.38
C GLY A 116 -17.18 0.15 14.15
N CYS A 117 -17.18 -1.17 14.07
CA CYS A 117 -16.28 -2.09 14.77
C CYS A 117 -15.49 -2.98 13.79
N LEU A 118 -15.35 -2.58 12.52
CA LEU A 118 -14.58 -3.35 11.53
C LEU A 118 -13.11 -3.50 11.93
N GLU A 119 -12.51 -2.48 12.55
CA GLU A 119 -11.12 -2.57 13.05
C GLU A 119 -10.95 -3.61 14.16
N GLU A 120 -11.97 -3.85 14.99
CA GLU A 120 -11.97 -4.92 15.99
C GLU A 120 -11.86 -6.29 15.32
N LEU A 121 -12.65 -6.52 14.27
CA LEU A 121 -12.61 -7.75 13.48
C LEU A 121 -11.25 -7.92 12.79
N LEU A 122 -10.74 -6.86 12.12
CA LEU A 122 -9.46 -6.90 11.41
C LEU A 122 -8.27 -7.07 12.37
N GLY A 123 -8.39 -6.60 13.61
CA GLY A 123 -7.40 -6.74 14.66
C GLY A 123 -7.38 -8.11 15.34
N ASN A 124 -8.36 -8.98 15.06
CA ASN A 124 -8.48 -10.31 15.65
C ASN A 124 -8.26 -11.39 14.57
N GLY A 125 -7.09 -12.04 14.62
CA GLY A 125 -6.71 -13.07 13.65
C GLY A 125 -7.69 -14.25 13.55
N GLU A 126 -8.29 -14.69 14.66
CA GLU A 126 -9.26 -15.78 14.65
C GLU A 126 -10.58 -15.39 13.99
N MET A 127 -11.07 -14.17 14.27
CA MET A 127 -12.27 -13.64 13.62
C MET A 127 -12.03 -13.45 12.14
N LEU A 128 -10.90 -12.83 11.79
CA LEU A 128 -10.50 -12.58 10.42
C LEU A 128 -10.37 -13.87 9.60
N ALA A 129 -9.79 -14.94 10.17
CA ALA A 129 -9.65 -16.25 9.53
C ALA A 129 -10.99 -16.86 9.11
N ARG A 130 -12.07 -16.57 9.86
CA ARG A 130 -13.41 -17.11 9.64
C ARG A 130 -14.22 -16.32 8.62
N THR A 131 -13.66 -15.26 8.03
CA THR A 131 -14.35 -14.44 7.04
C THR A 131 -13.99 -14.81 5.60
N GLU A 132 -14.95 -14.68 4.71
CA GLU A 132 -14.74 -14.84 3.27
C GLU A 132 -14.21 -13.53 2.66
N ARG A 133 -13.33 -13.67 1.66
CA ARG A 133 -12.72 -12.55 0.93
C ARG A 133 -13.75 -11.52 0.45
N TYR A 134 -14.83 -11.95 -0.21
CA TYR A 134 -15.81 -11.01 -0.75
C TYR A 134 -16.59 -10.30 0.35
N GLY A 135 -16.92 -10.99 1.45
CA GLY A 135 -17.53 -10.38 2.63
C GLY A 135 -16.66 -9.28 3.22
N LEU A 136 -15.34 -9.53 3.36
CA LEU A 136 -14.38 -8.53 3.80
C LEU A 136 -14.36 -7.31 2.88
N LEU A 137 -14.25 -7.50 1.57
CA LEU A 137 -14.22 -6.41 0.59
C LEU A 137 -15.49 -5.54 0.64
N GLN A 138 -16.67 -6.15 0.81
CA GLN A 138 -17.91 -5.42 1.02
C GLN A 138 -17.91 -4.65 2.35
N GLY A 139 -17.41 -5.25 3.42
CA GLY A 139 -17.23 -4.59 4.72
C GLY A 139 -16.30 -3.37 4.62
N LEU A 140 -15.16 -3.51 3.95
CA LEU A 140 -14.22 -2.41 3.70
C LEU A 140 -14.91 -1.26 2.93
N ALA A 141 -15.60 -1.57 1.84
CA ALA A 141 -16.30 -0.57 1.03
C ALA A 141 -17.42 0.14 1.80
N ALA A 142 -18.11 -0.57 2.70
CA ALA A 142 -19.14 0.00 3.56
C ALA A 142 -18.57 0.90 4.67
N ALA A 143 -17.46 0.50 5.29
CA ALA A 143 -16.81 1.27 6.34
C ALA A 143 -16.10 2.53 5.81
N TRP A 144 -15.50 2.42 4.62
CA TRP A 144 -14.65 3.45 4.05
C TRP A 144 -15.01 3.78 2.58
N PRO A 145 -16.18 4.38 2.33
CA PRO A 145 -16.60 4.74 0.97
C PRO A 145 -15.69 5.78 0.30
N ALA A 146 -15.01 6.61 1.10
CA ALA A 146 -14.03 7.59 0.63
C ALA A 146 -12.66 6.98 0.32
N GLY A 147 -12.41 5.74 0.74
CA GLY A 147 -11.17 5.01 0.51
C GLY A 147 -10.60 4.41 1.79
N VAL A 148 -9.93 3.27 1.65
CA VAL A 148 -9.33 2.50 2.73
C VAL A 148 -8.17 3.27 3.37
N PRO A 149 -8.08 3.35 4.71
CA PRO A 149 -7.05 4.13 5.39
C PRO A 149 -5.65 3.53 5.23
N GLN A 150 -4.67 4.40 4.98
CA GLN A 150 -3.24 4.06 4.83
C GLN A 150 -2.69 3.32 6.06
N GLY A 151 -1.73 2.40 5.84
CA GLY A 151 -0.97 1.76 6.91
C GLY A 151 -1.74 0.71 7.74
N THR A 152 -2.95 0.34 7.34
CA THR A 152 -3.82 -0.58 8.09
C THR A 152 -3.86 -1.99 7.50
N VAL A 153 -4.38 -2.97 8.27
CA VAL A 153 -4.70 -4.33 7.78
C VAL A 153 -5.72 -4.28 6.63
N ALA A 154 -6.65 -3.32 6.68
CA ALA A 154 -7.59 -3.09 5.59
C ALA A 154 -6.87 -2.74 4.27
N MET A 155 -5.80 -1.94 4.36
CA MET A 155 -4.98 -1.59 3.20
C MET A 155 -4.25 -2.80 2.62
N ASP A 156 -3.80 -3.74 3.48
CA ASP A 156 -3.22 -4.98 2.98
C ASP A 156 -4.23 -5.81 2.17
N ILE A 157 -5.47 -5.91 2.66
CA ILE A 157 -6.56 -6.59 1.95
C ILE A 157 -6.88 -5.89 0.62
N HIS A 158 -6.92 -4.56 0.60
CA HIS A 158 -7.10 -3.77 -0.61
C HIS A 158 -6.02 -4.06 -1.66
N TYR A 159 -4.73 -4.06 -1.29
CA TYR A 159 -3.66 -4.31 -2.24
C TYR A 159 -3.51 -5.79 -2.64
N LEU A 160 -3.97 -6.73 -1.82
CA LEU A 160 -4.13 -8.12 -2.26
C LEU A 160 -5.22 -8.24 -3.34
N GLU A 161 -6.31 -7.48 -3.24
CA GLU A 161 -7.34 -7.41 -4.28
C GLU A 161 -6.80 -6.78 -5.58
N THR A 162 -6.10 -5.64 -5.49
CA THR A 162 -5.57 -4.95 -6.67
C THR A 162 -4.51 -5.79 -7.40
N GLN A 163 -3.79 -6.64 -6.68
CA GLN A 163 -2.89 -7.66 -7.21
C GLN A 163 -3.58 -8.93 -7.72
N ARG A 164 -4.91 -8.97 -7.71
CA ARG A 164 -5.73 -10.06 -8.24
C ARG A 164 -5.46 -11.40 -7.56
N VAL A 165 -5.15 -11.38 -6.27
CA VAL A 165 -5.07 -12.60 -5.46
C VAL A 165 -6.44 -13.27 -5.45
N ASP A 166 -6.55 -14.48 -6.02
CA ASP A 166 -7.82 -15.16 -6.29
C ASP A 166 -7.94 -16.55 -5.63
N PRO A 167 -7.85 -16.64 -4.29
CA PRO A 167 -7.69 -17.90 -3.55
C PRO A 167 -8.68 -18.99 -4.00
N VAL A 168 -8.19 -20.20 -4.28
CA VAL A 168 -9.06 -21.35 -4.64
C VAL A 168 -9.70 -22.00 -3.41
N SER A 169 -9.28 -21.58 -2.21
CA SER A 169 -9.80 -22.09 -0.94
C SER A 169 -9.70 -21.03 0.15
N THR A 170 -10.52 -21.18 1.20
CA THR A 170 -10.41 -20.36 2.41
C THR A 170 -9.02 -20.46 3.04
N GLY A 171 -8.41 -21.65 3.05
CA GLY A 171 -7.05 -21.82 3.60
C GLY A 171 -6.00 -20.97 2.88
N GLU A 172 -6.06 -20.89 1.55
CA GLU A 172 -5.15 -20.04 0.78
C GLU A 172 -5.41 -18.55 1.02
N TRP A 173 -6.67 -18.15 1.15
CA TRP A 173 -7.01 -16.78 1.54
C TRP A 173 -6.39 -16.41 2.89
N VAL A 174 -6.58 -17.29 3.89
CA VAL A 174 -6.02 -17.09 5.24
C VAL A 174 -4.50 -17.13 5.22
N SER A 175 -3.87 -17.89 4.33
CA SER A 175 -2.41 -17.89 4.15
C SER A 175 -1.89 -16.52 3.68
N TRP A 176 -2.62 -15.85 2.78
CA TRP A 176 -2.29 -14.48 2.36
C TRP A 176 -2.49 -13.44 3.45
N LEU A 177 -3.54 -13.57 4.25
CA LEU A 177 -3.74 -12.72 5.42
C LEU A 177 -2.64 -12.95 6.46
N HIS A 178 -2.22 -14.20 6.65
CA HIS A 178 -1.11 -14.57 7.52
C HIS A 178 0.20 -13.95 7.03
N TRP A 179 0.47 -14.01 5.72
CA TRP A 179 1.59 -13.31 5.12
C TRP A 179 1.56 -11.81 5.37
N ALA A 180 0.43 -11.14 5.13
CA ALA A 180 0.30 -9.70 5.35
C ALA A 180 0.55 -9.33 6.83
N ALA A 181 0.01 -10.12 7.76
CA ALA A 181 0.23 -9.93 9.20
C ALA A 181 1.71 -10.11 9.59
N VAL A 182 2.38 -11.16 9.12
CA VAL A 182 3.82 -11.37 9.34
C VAL A 182 4.64 -10.23 8.74
N ASN A 183 4.30 -9.80 7.52
CA ASN A 183 4.97 -8.72 6.80
C ASN A 183 4.91 -7.40 7.56
N ARG A 184 3.76 -7.09 8.16
CA ARG A 184 3.55 -5.90 9.00
C ARG A 184 4.09 -6.05 10.43
N GLY A 185 4.67 -7.20 10.78
CA GLY A 185 5.15 -7.49 12.14
C GLY A 185 4.03 -7.76 13.16
N ARG A 186 2.78 -7.94 12.73
CA ARG A 186 1.61 -8.25 13.58
C ARG A 186 1.54 -9.74 13.90
N ARG A 187 2.48 -10.20 14.73
CA ARG A 187 2.57 -11.61 15.16
C ARG A 187 1.33 -12.07 15.93
N ASP A 188 0.70 -11.17 16.68
CA ASP A 188 -0.58 -11.40 17.35
C ASP A 188 -1.69 -11.82 16.38
N ILE A 189 -1.81 -11.12 15.24
CA ILE A 189 -2.80 -11.44 14.20
C ILE A 189 -2.38 -12.72 13.46
N ALA A 190 -1.10 -12.85 13.10
CA ALA A 190 -0.58 -14.03 12.40
C ALA A 190 -0.82 -15.33 13.19
N ASP A 191 -0.53 -15.31 14.49
CA ASP A 191 -0.75 -16.46 15.37
C ASP A 191 -2.26 -16.79 15.49
N GLY A 192 -3.12 -15.79 15.56
CA GLY A 192 -4.58 -15.99 15.54
C GLY A 192 -5.07 -16.64 14.24
N LEU A 193 -4.54 -16.22 13.08
CA LEU A 193 -4.85 -16.80 11.77
C LEU A 193 -4.38 -18.26 11.68
N ALA A 194 -3.16 -18.55 12.15
CA ALA A 194 -2.58 -19.90 12.14
C ALA A 194 -3.30 -20.88 13.08
N ASN A 195 -3.83 -20.38 14.21
CA ASN A 195 -4.51 -21.20 15.21
C ASN A 195 -6.03 -21.29 15.04
N ALA A 196 -6.60 -20.68 13.99
CA ALA A 196 -8.04 -20.64 13.74
C ALA A 196 -8.68 -22.00 13.39
N GLY A 197 -7.89 -23.07 13.27
CA GLY A 197 -8.35 -24.42 12.91
C GLY A 197 -8.64 -24.60 11.43
N ILE A 198 -8.08 -23.73 10.57
CA ILE A 198 -8.16 -23.81 9.11
C ILE A 198 -6.85 -24.37 8.58
N ASP A 199 -6.93 -25.38 7.70
CA ASP A 199 -5.76 -25.94 7.04
C ASP A 199 -5.15 -24.91 6.08
N LEU A 200 -3.98 -24.38 6.45
CA LEU A 200 -3.23 -23.45 5.63
C LEU A 200 -2.34 -24.22 4.64
N PRO A 201 -2.49 -24.03 3.31
CA PRO A 201 -1.60 -24.65 2.33
C PRO A 201 -0.14 -24.18 2.49
N TRP A 202 0.10 -23.01 3.08
CA TRP A 202 1.43 -22.53 3.42
C TRP A 202 1.37 -21.46 4.52
N GLN A 203 2.48 -21.29 5.24
CA GLN A 203 2.63 -20.32 6.31
C GLN A 203 3.91 -19.51 6.14
N THR A 204 3.85 -18.22 6.44
CA THR A 204 5.00 -17.31 6.34
C THR A 204 5.90 -17.42 7.57
N LEU A 205 7.16 -17.78 7.35
CA LEU A 205 8.15 -17.85 8.43
C LEU A 205 8.57 -16.45 8.86
N TRP A 206 9.10 -15.71 7.89
CA TRP A 206 9.67 -14.38 8.03
C TRP A 206 9.47 -13.60 6.74
N SER A 207 9.51 -12.27 6.85
CA SER A 207 9.39 -11.36 5.72
C SER A 207 10.29 -10.15 5.91
N HIS A 208 10.99 -9.79 4.84
CA HIS A 208 11.68 -8.51 4.65
C HIS A 208 11.04 -7.72 3.49
N GLN A 209 9.82 -8.09 3.13
CA GLN A 209 9.03 -7.34 2.19
C GLN A 209 8.43 -6.11 2.88
N ARG A 210 8.28 -5.04 2.12
CA ARG A 210 7.60 -3.83 2.58
C ARG A 210 6.11 -4.11 2.82
N PRO A 211 5.51 -3.68 3.94
CA PRO A 211 4.06 -3.68 4.14
C PRO A 211 3.37 -2.74 3.16
N TYR A 212 2.17 -3.09 2.69
CA TYR A 212 1.46 -2.21 1.77
C TYR A 212 0.99 -0.93 2.43
N GLY A 213 0.87 0.14 1.64
CA GLY A 213 0.31 1.40 2.07
C GLY A 213 1.15 2.08 3.14
N VAL A 214 2.47 1.97 3.08
CA VAL A 214 3.39 2.73 3.93
C VAL A 214 4.17 3.67 3.02
N PHE A 215 4.39 4.91 3.45
CA PHE A 215 5.22 5.90 2.76
C PHE A 215 6.56 6.06 3.48
N GLY A 216 7.66 6.23 2.73
CA GLY A 216 8.99 6.45 3.31
C GLY A 216 9.72 5.18 3.75
N PRO A 217 10.89 5.28 4.39
CA PRO A 217 11.71 4.13 4.75
C PRO A 217 11.01 3.21 5.76
N VAL A 218 11.11 1.89 5.57
CA VAL A 218 10.61 0.87 6.50
C VAL A 218 11.77 0.13 7.14
N GLU A 219 11.73 -0.02 8.47
CA GLU A 219 12.77 -0.74 9.21
C GLU A 219 12.88 -2.19 8.73
N GLY A 220 14.12 -2.62 8.44
CA GLY A 220 14.40 -3.99 8.00
C GLY A 220 14.03 -4.27 6.53
N GLU A 221 13.58 -3.28 5.77
CA GLU A 221 13.32 -3.45 4.34
C GLU A 221 14.62 -3.68 3.54
N VAL A 222 14.49 -4.42 2.44
CA VAL A 222 15.61 -4.74 1.56
C VAL A 222 15.51 -4.09 0.19
N GLY A 223 14.40 -3.39 -0.07
CA GLY A 223 14.03 -2.84 -1.37
C GLY A 223 13.76 -3.93 -2.40
N ARG A 224 13.80 -3.55 -3.68
CA ARG A 224 13.58 -4.45 -4.81
C ARG A 224 14.55 -5.63 -4.83
N VAL A 225 14.02 -6.83 -5.05
CA VAL A 225 14.77 -8.07 -5.25
C VAL A 225 14.55 -8.60 -6.66
N ASP A 226 15.62 -8.62 -7.45
CA ASP A 226 15.59 -9.08 -8.85
C ASP A 226 15.87 -10.57 -8.97
N GLN A 227 16.70 -11.11 -8.07
CA GLN A 227 16.99 -12.53 -8.02
C GLN A 227 17.10 -13.02 -6.58
N VAL A 228 16.54 -14.22 -6.34
CA VAL A 228 16.78 -15.00 -5.15
C VAL A 228 17.53 -16.26 -5.52
N ARG A 229 18.48 -16.65 -4.68
CA ARG A 229 19.15 -17.95 -4.72
C ARG A 229 19.13 -18.58 -3.35
N VAL A 230 19.09 -19.90 -3.31
CA VAL A 230 19.29 -20.66 -2.08
C VAL A 230 20.65 -21.33 -2.15
N GLU A 231 21.48 -21.08 -1.15
CA GLU A 231 22.85 -21.58 -1.06
C GLU A 231 23.11 -22.17 0.32
N ARG A 232 24.23 -22.89 0.47
CA ARG A 232 24.76 -23.30 1.77
C ARG A 232 26.03 -22.52 2.05
N ARG A 233 26.08 -21.81 3.18
CA ARG A 233 27.29 -21.15 3.69
C ARG A 233 27.64 -21.76 5.04
N GLU A 234 28.84 -22.33 5.14
CA GLU A 234 29.30 -23.00 6.36
C GLU A 234 28.27 -24.03 6.89
N GLU A 235 27.68 -24.81 5.97
CA GLU A 235 26.61 -25.80 6.21
C GLU A 235 25.21 -25.24 6.54
N VAL A 236 25.09 -23.93 6.82
CA VAL A 236 23.81 -23.26 7.06
C VAL A 236 23.13 -22.92 5.74
N PRO A 237 21.85 -23.30 5.53
CA PRO A 237 21.11 -22.92 4.34
C PRO A 237 20.72 -21.43 4.44
N VAL A 238 21.02 -20.66 3.39
CA VAL A 238 20.80 -19.21 3.32
C VAL A 238 20.07 -18.81 2.05
N ALA A 239 19.25 -17.76 2.15
CA ALA A 239 18.69 -17.04 1.02
C ALA A 239 19.64 -15.90 0.63
N VAL A 240 20.09 -15.88 -0.62
CA VAL A 240 20.91 -14.82 -1.19
C VAL A 240 20.01 -13.99 -2.11
N MET A 241 19.76 -12.75 -1.73
CA MET A 241 19.07 -11.79 -2.60
C MET A 241 20.08 -11.06 -3.48
N ARG A 242 19.62 -10.63 -4.66
CA ARG A 242 20.37 -9.73 -5.52
C ARG A 242 19.43 -8.67 -6.09
N ARG A 243 19.88 -7.43 -6.00
CA ARG A 243 19.27 -6.27 -6.66
C ARG A 243 20.24 -5.71 -7.67
N VAL A 244 19.79 -5.45 -8.88
CA VAL A 244 20.59 -4.74 -9.89
C VAL A 244 20.95 -3.36 -9.33
N VAL A 245 22.24 -2.99 -9.38
CA VAL A 245 22.68 -1.65 -8.95
C VAL A 245 22.08 -0.61 -9.87
N GLN A 246 22.29 -0.78 -11.18
CA GLN A 246 21.85 0.16 -12.20
C GLN A 246 21.35 -0.59 -13.44
N TYR A 247 20.26 -0.07 -14.01
CA TYR A 247 19.66 -0.61 -15.23
C TYR A 247 20.19 0.08 -16.49
N ASP A 248 20.34 -0.69 -17.57
CA ASP A 248 20.51 -0.18 -18.92
C ASP A 248 19.14 0.16 -19.55
N ASP A 249 19.17 0.80 -20.72
CA ASP A 249 17.96 1.20 -21.46
C ASP A 249 17.06 0.02 -21.87
N MET A 250 17.58 -1.20 -21.83
CA MET A 250 16.87 -2.44 -22.17
C MET A 250 16.36 -3.18 -20.92
N GLY A 251 16.52 -2.61 -19.72
CA GLY A 251 16.11 -3.20 -18.45
C GLY A 251 17.04 -4.32 -17.95
N GLY A 252 18.23 -4.45 -18.52
CA GLY A 252 19.32 -5.29 -18.02
C GLY A 252 20.23 -4.54 -17.04
N PRO A 253 21.19 -5.20 -16.37
CA PRO A 253 22.14 -4.54 -15.48
C PRO A 253 23.24 -3.81 -16.28
N LEU A 254 23.36 -2.48 -16.15
CA LEU A 254 24.26 -1.62 -16.95
C LEU A 254 25.76 -1.99 -16.80
N ASN A 255 26.17 -2.55 -15.67
CA ASN A 255 27.56 -2.97 -15.39
C ASN A 255 27.68 -4.38 -14.83
N GLU A 256 26.62 -5.20 -14.96
CA GLU A 256 26.56 -6.53 -14.36
C GLU A 256 26.78 -6.52 -12.83
N GLU A 257 26.48 -5.37 -12.19
CA GLU A 257 26.67 -5.13 -10.77
C GLU A 257 25.37 -5.32 -10.01
N TYR A 258 25.48 -6.02 -8.90
CA TYR A 258 24.38 -6.37 -8.02
C TYR A 258 24.72 -6.05 -6.58
N VAL A 259 23.76 -5.50 -5.84
CA VAL A 259 23.78 -5.50 -4.38
C VAL A 259 23.35 -6.88 -3.91
N GLU A 260 24.22 -7.57 -3.17
CA GLU A 260 23.96 -8.88 -2.57
C GLU A 260 23.83 -8.73 -1.04
N ARG A 261 22.70 -9.22 -0.51
CA ARG A 261 22.44 -9.41 0.93
C ARG A 261 22.02 -10.86 1.17
N VAL A 262 22.28 -11.36 2.37
CA VAL A 262 22.14 -12.79 2.68
C VAL A 262 21.38 -12.96 3.96
N PHE A 263 20.43 -13.90 3.99
CA PHE A 263 19.51 -14.11 5.10
C PHE A 263 19.52 -15.58 5.50
N ALA A 264 19.52 -15.83 6.81
CA ALA A 264 19.33 -17.17 7.35
C ALA A 264 17.94 -17.67 6.99
N LEU A 265 17.83 -18.91 6.49
CA LEU A 265 16.55 -19.43 6.01
C LEU A 265 15.54 -19.71 7.12
N ASP A 266 15.98 -19.89 8.36
CA ASP A 266 15.11 -20.28 9.47
C ASP A 266 14.32 -19.10 10.06
N ASP A 267 14.95 -17.94 10.17
CA ASP A 267 14.38 -16.78 10.86
C ASP A 267 14.46 -15.46 10.07
N GLY A 268 15.14 -15.45 8.92
CA GLY A 268 15.33 -14.27 8.10
C GLY A 268 16.44 -13.36 8.60
N THR A 269 17.18 -13.71 9.66
CA THR A 269 18.26 -12.85 10.17
C THR A 269 19.32 -12.60 9.10
N GLU A 270 19.71 -11.33 8.89
CA GLU A 270 20.75 -10.99 7.93
C GLU A 270 22.12 -11.53 8.37
N VAL A 271 22.80 -12.20 7.44
CA VAL A 271 24.09 -12.88 7.66
C VAL A 271 25.18 -12.18 6.86
N GLY A 272 26.07 -11.50 7.58
CA GLY A 272 27.18 -10.76 7.01
C GLY A 272 26.80 -9.34 6.63
N THR A 273 27.60 -8.72 5.76
CA THR A 273 27.39 -7.35 5.30
C THR A 273 26.95 -7.31 3.85
N GLU A 274 26.15 -6.31 3.52
CA GLU A 274 25.85 -5.94 2.14
C GLU A 274 27.14 -5.78 1.33
N ARG A 275 27.11 -6.25 0.08
CA ARG A 275 28.25 -6.15 -0.84
C ARG A 275 27.76 -5.87 -2.26
N VAL A 276 28.57 -5.12 -3.02
CA VAL A 276 28.41 -5.04 -4.47
C VAL A 276 29.23 -6.15 -5.12
N VAL A 277 28.58 -6.98 -5.93
CA VAL A 277 29.21 -8.08 -6.68
C VAL A 277 29.02 -7.85 -8.17
N ARG A 278 30.07 -8.14 -8.96
CA ARG A 278 29.99 -8.17 -10.41
C ARG A 278 29.83 -9.60 -10.90
N ILE A 279 28.77 -9.86 -11.67
CA ILE A 279 28.44 -11.21 -12.12
C ILE A 279 28.28 -11.18 -13.64
N PRO A 280 29.31 -11.62 -14.39
CA PRO A 280 29.26 -11.54 -15.83
C PRO A 280 28.13 -12.37 -16.43
N HIS A 281 27.41 -11.79 -17.40
CA HIS A 281 26.31 -12.46 -18.06
C HIS A 281 26.86 -13.54 -18.99
N THR A 282 26.83 -14.78 -18.51
CA THR A 282 27.07 -16.00 -19.28
C THR A 282 25.75 -16.58 -19.81
N GLN A 283 25.79 -17.47 -20.83
CA GLN A 283 24.60 -18.15 -21.36
C GLN A 283 23.78 -18.91 -20.31
N ASP A 284 24.38 -19.24 -19.16
CA ASP A 284 23.75 -19.96 -18.05
C ASP A 284 23.22 -19.05 -16.93
N THR A 285 23.36 -17.73 -17.07
CA THR A 285 22.86 -16.75 -16.07
C THR A 285 21.48 -16.28 -16.50
N PRO A 286 20.40 -16.64 -15.78
CA PRO A 286 19.06 -16.19 -16.12
C PRO A 286 18.98 -14.66 -16.09
N ARG A 287 18.24 -14.07 -17.03
CA ARG A 287 17.98 -12.63 -16.98
C ARG A 287 17.10 -12.28 -15.77
N PRO A 288 17.22 -11.07 -15.19
CA PRO A 288 16.35 -10.61 -14.09
C PRO A 288 14.83 -10.70 -14.35
N ALA A 289 14.42 -10.82 -15.62
CA ALA A 289 13.02 -10.94 -16.04
C ALA A 289 12.58 -12.39 -16.36
N GLU A 290 13.47 -13.38 -16.26
CA GLU A 290 13.11 -14.77 -16.54
C GLU A 290 12.48 -15.41 -15.30
N PHE A 291 11.15 -15.51 -15.33
CA PHE A 291 10.39 -16.39 -14.46
C PHE A 291 10.90 -17.81 -14.68
N GLN A 292 11.70 -18.31 -13.74
CA GLN A 292 12.22 -19.67 -13.84
C GLN A 292 11.34 -20.58 -12.99
N GLU A 293 10.33 -21.17 -13.64
CA GLU A 293 9.50 -22.24 -13.08
C GLU A 293 10.33 -23.52 -12.97
N ASP A 294 10.76 -23.88 -11.76
CA ASP A 294 11.09 -25.28 -11.48
C ASP A 294 9.77 -26.03 -11.26
N ALA A 295 9.14 -26.43 -12.37
CA ALA A 295 7.76 -26.95 -12.46
C ALA A 295 7.49 -28.33 -11.80
N ALA A 296 8.31 -28.76 -10.83
CA ALA A 296 8.23 -30.10 -10.25
C ALA A 296 7.71 -30.16 -8.80
N LEU A 297 7.53 -29.02 -8.12
CA LEU A 297 7.14 -28.98 -6.70
C LEU A 297 5.89 -28.12 -6.47
N PRO A 298 5.06 -28.41 -5.44
CA PRO A 298 3.97 -27.54 -5.06
C PRO A 298 4.54 -26.21 -4.55
N ALA A 299 4.49 -25.19 -5.40
CA ALA A 299 4.83 -23.82 -5.06
C ALA A 299 3.56 -23.05 -4.67
N PRO A 300 3.65 -22.07 -3.75
CA PRO A 300 2.58 -21.10 -3.58
C PRO A 300 2.33 -20.40 -4.91
N ARG A 301 1.06 -20.15 -5.24
CA ARG A 301 0.73 -19.12 -6.22
C ARG A 301 1.15 -17.79 -5.65
N THR A 302 1.60 -16.86 -6.48
CA THR A 302 2.06 -15.54 -6.02
C THR A 302 1.54 -14.42 -6.92
N PRO A 303 1.38 -13.20 -6.38
CA PRO A 303 1.15 -12.02 -7.19
C PRO A 303 2.24 -11.77 -8.23
N ASP A 304 1.90 -11.04 -9.28
CA ASP A 304 2.80 -10.60 -10.36
C ASP A 304 4.00 -9.78 -9.86
N ALA A 305 3.86 -9.12 -8.70
CA ALA A 305 4.93 -8.34 -8.07
C ALA A 305 6.12 -9.22 -7.64
N ASN A 306 5.88 -10.52 -7.43
CA ASN A 306 6.89 -11.51 -7.08
C ASN A 306 7.52 -12.07 -8.35
N ARG A 307 8.84 -11.95 -8.47
CA ARG A 307 9.59 -12.24 -9.71
C ARG A 307 10.51 -13.43 -9.60
N SER A 308 10.95 -13.77 -8.39
CA SER A 308 11.92 -14.83 -8.15
C SER A 308 11.41 -15.78 -7.07
N ILE A 309 11.14 -17.02 -7.43
CA ILE A 309 10.60 -18.05 -6.54
C ILE A 309 11.57 -19.24 -6.56
N ARG A 310 12.04 -19.65 -5.38
CA ARG A 310 13.06 -20.71 -5.26
C ARG A 310 12.72 -21.71 -4.15
N PRO A 311 12.79 -23.02 -4.42
CA PRO A 311 12.70 -24.02 -3.36
C PRO A 311 13.95 -23.96 -2.49
N ALA A 312 13.77 -24.09 -1.18
CA ALA A 312 14.82 -24.02 -0.17
C ALA A 312 14.98 -25.30 0.66
N GLY A 313 14.33 -26.38 0.23
CA GLY A 313 14.30 -27.66 0.92
C GLY A 313 12.91 -28.31 0.83
N PRO A 314 12.66 -29.40 1.57
CA PRO A 314 11.34 -30.02 1.62
C PRO A 314 10.30 -29.04 2.17
N GLY A 315 9.35 -28.62 1.33
CA GLY A 315 8.25 -27.73 1.72
C GLY A 315 8.63 -26.25 1.88
N ARG A 316 9.91 -25.86 1.94
CA ARG A 316 10.29 -24.46 2.14
C ARG A 316 10.54 -23.73 0.82
N TRP A 317 10.07 -22.49 0.73
CA TRP A 317 10.25 -21.62 -0.43
C TRP A 317 10.70 -20.22 -0.03
N VAL A 318 11.50 -19.60 -0.88
CA VAL A 318 11.87 -18.18 -0.77
C VAL A 318 11.35 -17.46 -2.00
N ILE A 319 10.69 -16.33 -1.77
CA ILE A 319 10.05 -15.52 -2.80
C ILE A 319 10.62 -14.11 -2.70
N GLY A 320 11.01 -13.53 -3.83
CA GLY A 320 11.52 -12.16 -3.96
C GLY A 320 10.84 -11.40 -5.09
N GLY A 321 10.71 -10.09 -4.94
CA GLY A 321 10.00 -9.23 -5.88
C GLY A 321 10.25 -7.74 -5.66
N GLN A 322 9.36 -6.89 -6.19
CA GLN A 322 9.50 -5.43 -6.13
C GLN A 322 9.61 -4.86 -4.71
N GLY A 323 8.88 -5.43 -3.76
CA GLY A 323 8.83 -4.94 -2.38
C GLY A 323 9.82 -5.59 -1.42
N GLY A 324 10.60 -6.60 -1.84
CA GLY A 324 11.53 -7.33 -0.96
C GLY A 324 11.48 -8.84 -1.12
N LEU A 325 11.78 -9.58 -0.05
CA LEU A 325 11.75 -11.04 -0.03
C LEU A 325 11.13 -11.60 1.25
N TYR A 326 10.62 -12.82 1.18
CA TYR A 326 10.06 -13.56 2.31
C TYR A 326 10.20 -15.06 2.12
N ALA A 327 10.03 -15.83 3.19
CA ALA A 327 10.02 -17.29 3.15
C ALA A 327 8.73 -17.88 3.69
N VAL A 328 8.32 -19.00 3.08
CA VAL A 328 7.13 -19.75 3.49
C VAL A 328 7.43 -21.24 3.62
N ASP A 329 6.75 -21.90 4.54
CA ASP A 329 6.65 -23.35 4.62
C ASP A 329 5.32 -23.80 4.01
N VAL A 330 5.39 -24.64 2.97
CA VAL A 330 4.27 -25.21 2.22
C VAL A 330 3.94 -26.58 2.79
N ALA A 331 2.66 -26.77 3.10
CA ALA A 331 2.14 -28.03 3.63
C ALA A 331 2.24 -29.14 2.57
N ALA A 332 2.58 -30.35 3.00
CA ALA A 332 2.64 -31.51 2.11
C ALA A 332 1.29 -31.88 1.48
N SER A 333 0.18 -31.43 2.08
CA SER A 333 -1.19 -31.58 1.58
C SER A 333 -1.57 -30.57 0.50
N ALA A 334 -0.75 -29.53 0.27
CA ALA A 334 -1.01 -28.54 -0.77
C ALA A 334 -0.89 -29.21 -2.15
N GLY A 335 -2.02 -29.33 -2.85
CA GLY A 335 -2.03 -29.77 -4.25
C GLY A 335 -1.17 -28.82 -5.10
N GLY A 336 -0.37 -29.39 -6.02
CA GLY A 336 0.55 -28.61 -6.86
C GLY A 336 -0.19 -27.76 -7.88
N ASN A 337 -0.38 -26.48 -7.56
CA ASN A 337 -0.76 -25.45 -8.53
C ASN A 337 0.28 -24.32 -8.43
N ALA A 338 1.47 -24.55 -9.00
CA ALA A 338 2.45 -23.48 -9.20
C ALA A 338 1.93 -22.51 -10.28
N GLY A 339 2.18 -21.21 -10.10
CA GLY A 339 1.90 -20.22 -11.13
C GLY A 339 1.54 -18.83 -10.58
N VAL A 340 1.59 -17.86 -11.48
CA VAL A 340 1.08 -16.50 -11.26
C VAL A 340 -0.43 -16.49 -11.49
N TRP A 341 -1.15 -15.63 -10.76
CA TRP A 341 -2.60 -15.47 -10.93
C TRP A 341 -2.96 -15.07 -12.37
N GLY A 342 -3.77 -15.91 -13.04
CA GLY A 342 -4.25 -15.64 -14.40
C GLY A 342 -5.29 -14.51 -14.43
N GLY A 343 -5.21 -13.64 -15.44
CA GLY A 343 -6.05 -12.45 -15.61
C GLY A 343 -7.55 -12.73 -15.57
N GLY A 344 -8.15 -12.60 -14.38
CA GLY A 344 -9.59 -12.54 -14.17
C GLY A 344 -10.24 -11.35 -14.90
N PRO A 345 -11.58 -11.27 -14.93
CA PRO A 345 -12.29 -10.19 -15.61
C PRO A 345 -11.84 -8.81 -15.12
N TYR A 346 -11.74 -7.85 -16.05
CA TYR A 346 -11.29 -6.46 -15.82
C TYR A 346 -12.33 -5.59 -15.09
N LEU A 347 -12.93 -6.09 -14.01
CA LEU A 347 -13.63 -5.21 -13.08
C LEU A 347 -12.58 -4.59 -12.16
N GLY A 348 -12.69 -3.28 -11.92
CA GLY A 348 -11.85 -2.60 -10.94
C GLY A 348 -12.06 -3.17 -9.53
N PRO A 349 -11.14 -2.89 -8.59
CA PRO A 349 -11.28 -3.35 -7.21
C PRO A 349 -12.59 -2.83 -6.59
N VAL A 350 -13.18 -3.61 -5.68
CA VAL A 350 -14.39 -3.24 -4.92
C VAL A 350 -14.12 -2.02 -4.04
N THR A 351 -12.87 -1.87 -3.61
CA THR A 351 -12.39 -0.80 -2.74
C THR A 351 -11.41 0.12 -3.48
N LYS A 352 -11.15 1.29 -2.92
CA LYS A 352 -10.08 2.22 -3.36
C LYS A 352 -9.23 2.62 -2.16
N ALA A 353 -7.98 3.01 -2.37
CA ALA A 353 -7.19 3.65 -1.33
C ALA A 353 -7.76 5.05 -1.00
N ALA A 354 -7.72 5.45 0.26
CA ALA A 354 -7.85 6.86 0.62
C ALA A 354 -6.60 7.63 0.16
N THR A 355 -6.69 8.95 0.07
CA THR A 355 -5.48 9.80 0.02
C THR A 355 -4.61 9.46 1.23
N TRP A 356 -3.34 9.19 0.98
CA TRP A 356 -2.39 8.87 2.03
C TRP A 356 -2.18 10.11 2.91
N GLN A 357 -1.76 9.89 4.14
CA GLN A 357 -1.44 10.94 5.09
C GLN A 357 -0.07 11.54 4.76
N CYS A 358 -0.02 12.86 4.62
CA CYS A 358 1.23 13.59 4.47
C CYS A 358 2.08 13.38 5.73
N PRO A 359 3.40 13.14 5.61
CA PRO A 359 4.29 13.07 6.77
C PRO A 359 4.16 14.32 7.65
N GLU A 360 3.96 14.15 8.95
CA GLU A 360 3.73 15.28 9.88
C GLU A 360 4.87 16.30 9.83
N GLU A 361 6.13 15.86 9.65
CA GLU A 361 7.30 16.74 9.54
C GLU A 361 7.29 17.64 8.30
N ALA A 362 6.46 17.35 7.29
CA ALA A 362 6.32 18.21 6.11
C ALA A 362 5.35 19.37 6.35
N LEU A 363 4.50 19.28 7.39
CA LEU A 363 3.43 20.23 7.69
C LEU A 363 3.72 21.10 8.93
N THR A 364 4.90 20.99 9.54
CA THR A 364 5.26 21.83 10.69
C THR A 364 5.60 23.26 10.24
N ASP A 365 5.33 24.25 11.11
CA ASP A 365 5.62 25.66 10.81
C ASP A 365 7.11 25.94 10.51
N ASP A 366 8.01 25.08 11.02
CA ASP A 366 9.46 25.13 10.83
C ASP A 366 9.97 24.11 9.79
N ALA A 367 9.06 23.50 9.02
CA ALA A 367 9.43 22.56 7.98
C ALA A 367 10.10 23.27 6.78
N PRO A 368 11.10 22.64 6.14
CA PRO A 368 11.72 21.38 6.53
C PRO A 368 12.91 21.61 7.48
N SER A 369 13.11 20.69 8.44
CA SER A 369 14.32 20.69 9.27
C SER A 369 15.52 20.05 8.54
N GLN A 370 16.75 20.45 8.91
CA GLN A 370 17.98 19.87 8.34
C GLN A 370 18.05 18.36 8.54
N ALA A 371 17.78 17.90 9.78
CA ALA A 371 17.82 16.48 10.11
C ALA A 371 16.76 15.68 9.33
N TRP A 372 15.61 16.29 9.04
CA TRP A 372 14.63 15.67 8.17
C TRP A 372 15.21 15.54 6.76
N LEU A 373 15.63 16.63 6.10
CA LEU A 373 16.18 16.61 4.74
C LEU A 373 17.36 15.62 4.55
N GLU A 374 18.33 15.63 5.46
CA GLU A 374 19.51 14.75 5.40
C GLU A 374 19.16 13.26 5.52
N ARG A 375 17.99 12.90 6.05
CA ARG A 375 17.56 11.51 6.16
C ARG A 375 17.34 10.83 4.80
N ALA A 376 16.97 11.55 3.74
CA ALA A 376 16.81 11.01 2.38
C ALA A 376 17.95 11.38 1.46
N PHE A 377 18.52 12.59 1.63
CA PHE A 377 19.58 13.05 0.74
C PHE A 377 20.99 12.65 1.21
N GLY A 378 21.12 12.17 2.45
CA GLY A 378 22.36 11.74 3.07
C GLY A 378 22.86 12.71 4.14
N THR A 379 23.52 12.19 5.17
CA THR A 379 24.11 13.01 6.25
C THR A 379 25.10 14.02 5.67
N GLY A 380 24.95 15.29 6.06
CA GLY A 380 25.76 16.40 5.54
C GLY A 380 25.43 16.83 4.11
N SER A 381 24.29 16.41 3.55
CA SER A 381 23.85 16.89 2.24
C SER A 381 23.46 18.38 2.26
N CYS A 382 22.91 18.86 3.38
CA CYS A 382 22.44 20.22 3.51
C CYS A 382 23.62 21.20 3.63
N ARG A 383 23.70 22.13 2.67
CA ARG A 383 24.75 23.15 2.61
C ARG A 383 24.24 24.44 3.22
N THR A 384 24.80 24.79 4.37
CA THR A 384 24.52 26.04 5.07
C THR A 384 25.54 27.10 4.74
N MET A 385 25.13 28.36 4.84
CA MET A 385 25.99 29.54 4.64
C MET A 385 25.95 30.41 5.90
N SER A 386 27.06 31.03 6.28
CA SER A 386 27.02 31.97 7.39
C SER A 386 26.17 33.19 7.02
N ALA A 387 25.50 33.80 8.01
CA ALA A 387 24.67 34.98 7.78
C ALA A 387 25.44 36.16 7.14
N THR A 388 26.77 36.19 7.31
CA THR A 388 27.70 37.17 6.72
C THR A 388 28.10 36.87 5.28
N GLU A 389 27.94 35.63 4.81
CA GLU A 389 28.22 35.22 3.42
C GLU A 389 26.99 35.38 2.52
N LEU A 390 25.80 35.52 3.11
CA LEU A 390 24.55 35.74 2.37
C LEU A 390 24.49 37.17 1.79
N PRO A 391 24.21 37.34 0.48
CA PRO A 391 24.13 38.65 -0.17
C PRO A 391 23.15 39.61 0.50
N ASP A 392 23.46 40.92 0.52
CA ASP A 392 22.58 41.96 1.07
C ASP A 392 21.25 42.09 0.29
N GLY A 393 21.23 41.65 -0.97
CA GLY A 393 20.05 41.63 -1.82
C GLY A 393 19.04 40.53 -1.48
N LEU A 394 19.44 39.47 -0.77
CA LEU A 394 18.53 38.45 -0.23
C LEU A 394 17.83 39.01 1.02
N ARG A 395 16.71 39.70 0.84
CA ARG A 395 15.98 40.41 1.91
C ARG A 395 14.89 39.57 2.57
N ASN A 396 14.43 38.51 1.91
CA ASN A 396 13.43 37.63 2.49
C ASN A 396 13.99 36.94 3.75
N PRO A 397 13.39 37.15 4.94
CA PRO A 397 13.92 36.63 6.20
C PRO A 397 13.88 35.10 6.25
N THR A 398 12.83 34.48 5.73
CA THR A 398 12.66 33.03 5.71
C THR A 398 13.75 32.34 4.89
N ALA A 399 14.05 32.85 3.69
CA ALA A 399 15.11 32.32 2.84
C ALA A 399 16.51 32.49 3.47
N ARG A 400 16.77 33.63 4.13
CA ARG A 400 18.03 33.84 4.88
C ARG A 400 18.16 32.86 6.05
N GLU A 401 17.11 32.69 6.83
CA GLU A 401 17.09 31.77 7.96
C GLU A 401 17.28 30.33 7.47
N PHE A 402 16.56 29.92 6.44
CA PHE A 402 16.67 28.59 5.85
C PHE A 402 18.11 28.29 5.39
N LEU A 403 18.74 29.17 4.61
CA LEU A 403 20.10 28.94 4.11
C LEU A 403 21.17 28.97 5.20
N SER A 404 20.93 29.66 6.33
CA SER A 404 21.89 29.76 7.42
C SER A 404 21.74 28.69 8.50
N THR A 405 20.53 28.13 8.66
CA THR A 405 20.22 27.15 9.71
C THR A 405 19.98 25.76 9.16
N THR A 406 19.12 25.61 8.16
CA THR A 406 18.76 24.31 7.57
C THR A 406 19.68 23.91 6.42
N GLY A 407 19.93 24.84 5.50
CA GLY A 407 20.72 24.64 4.29
C GLY A 407 19.96 23.95 3.15
N LEU A 408 20.31 24.29 1.91
CA LEU A 408 19.78 23.61 0.73
C LEU A 408 20.55 22.29 0.52
N PRO A 409 19.87 21.14 0.31
CA PRO A 409 20.55 19.89 -0.02
C PRO A 409 21.36 20.03 -1.32
N TYR A 410 22.60 19.54 -1.31
CA TYR A 410 23.40 19.36 -2.51
C TYR A 410 22.94 18.10 -3.27
N LEU A 411 22.24 18.31 -4.37
CA LEU A 411 21.62 17.30 -5.21
C LEU A 411 22.34 17.24 -6.55
N ASN A 412 22.98 16.10 -6.80
CA ASN A 412 23.68 15.73 -8.02
C ASN A 412 23.27 14.30 -8.41
N GLY A 413 22.11 14.18 -9.07
CA GLY A 413 21.56 12.90 -9.54
C GLY A 413 20.55 12.21 -8.61
N GLN A 414 20.30 12.72 -7.40
CA GLN A 414 19.29 12.15 -6.50
C GLN A 414 17.84 12.35 -7.01
N THR A 415 17.61 13.41 -7.79
CA THR A 415 16.37 13.61 -8.56
C THR A 415 16.71 13.69 -10.05
N PRO A 416 15.83 13.22 -10.95
CA PRO A 416 16.13 13.17 -12.39
C PRO A 416 15.98 14.55 -13.07
N PHE A 417 15.31 15.50 -12.42
CA PHE A 417 14.94 16.78 -13.02
C PHE A 417 15.65 17.98 -12.41
N PHE A 418 16.10 17.91 -11.14
CA PHE A 418 16.72 19.03 -10.44
C PHE A 418 18.13 18.70 -9.97
N SER A 419 19.04 19.66 -10.07
CA SER A 419 20.36 19.59 -9.48
C SER A 419 20.70 20.91 -8.84
N SER A 420 21.22 20.90 -7.62
CA SER A 420 21.59 22.13 -6.90
C SER A 420 23.09 22.42 -7.04
N LEU A 421 23.43 23.70 -6.89
CA LEU A 421 24.81 24.15 -6.81
C LEU A 421 25.39 23.86 -5.40
N PRO A 422 26.71 23.62 -5.28
CA PRO A 422 27.38 23.54 -3.98
C PRO A 422 27.51 24.96 -3.40
N LEU A 423 26.44 25.45 -2.75
CA LEU A 423 26.34 26.83 -2.27
C LEU A 423 27.36 27.19 -1.19
N ASP A 424 27.85 26.20 -0.43
CA ASP A 424 28.93 26.37 0.54
C ASP A 424 30.30 26.66 -0.11
N GLU A 425 30.50 26.24 -1.36
CA GLU A 425 31.73 26.47 -2.11
C GLU A 425 31.62 27.67 -3.05
N GLN A 426 30.47 27.81 -3.72
CA GLN A 426 30.25 28.81 -4.78
C GLN A 426 29.53 30.07 -4.30
N GLY A 427 28.95 30.04 -3.10
CA GLY A 427 28.05 31.07 -2.62
C GLY A 427 26.74 31.11 -3.40
N LEU A 428 26.09 32.27 -3.37
CA LEU A 428 24.88 32.57 -4.15
C LEU A 428 25.26 33.50 -5.32
N PRO A 429 25.59 32.97 -6.50
CA PRO A 429 25.95 33.79 -7.65
C PRO A 429 24.73 34.58 -8.14
N ASP A 430 24.95 35.86 -8.44
CA ASP A 430 23.95 36.71 -9.10
C ASP A 430 23.54 36.10 -10.45
N PHE A 431 22.26 36.18 -10.75
CA PHE A 431 21.68 35.74 -12.01
C PHE A 431 21.01 36.92 -12.71
N GLU A 432 21.42 37.17 -13.94
CA GLU A 432 20.77 38.14 -14.82
C GLU A 432 19.66 37.41 -15.59
N TRP A 433 18.42 37.90 -15.45
CA TRP A 433 17.28 37.30 -16.15
C TRP A 433 17.45 37.46 -17.66
N PRO A 434 17.27 36.41 -18.47
CA PRO A 434 17.41 36.51 -19.93
C PRO A 434 16.40 37.49 -20.53
N GLU A 435 16.87 38.40 -21.41
CA GLU A 435 16.00 39.41 -22.06
C GLU A 435 14.89 38.81 -22.93
N ASP A 436 15.11 37.61 -23.47
CA ASP A 436 14.18 36.90 -24.35
C ASP A 436 13.21 35.97 -23.58
N ALA A 437 13.38 35.81 -22.26
CA ALA A 437 12.50 35.01 -21.42
C ALA A 437 11.29 35.83 -20.93
N PRO A 438 10.14 35.20 -20.60
CA PRO A 438 9.04 35.89 -19.95
C PRO A 438 9.51 36.60 -18.68
N ASP A 439 9.13 37.87 -18.50
CA ASP A 439 9.45 38.60 -17.27
C ASP A 439 8.80 37.87 -16.08
N PRO A 440 9.56 37.55 -15.03
CA PRO A 440 9.00 36.95 -13.84
C PRO A 440 8.13 38.00 -13.14
N GLU A 441 7.04 37.57 -12.49
CA GLU A 441 6.30 38.43 -11.54
C GLU A 441 7.09 38.60 -10.22
N ALA A 442 8.36 38.98 -10.31
CA ALA A 442 9.30 39.10 -9.20
C ALA A 442 10.26 40.28 -9.41
N ASP A 443 10.61 40.96 -8.31
CA ASP A 443 11.38 42.21 -8.35
C ASP A 443 12.92 41.98 -8.36
N GLY A 444 13.38 40.76 -8.06
CA GLY A 444 14.79 40.43 -7.90
C GLY A 444 15.46 41.16 -6.69
N PRO A 445 16.80 41.10 -6.55
CA PRO A 445 17.76 40.41 -7.41
C PRO A 445 17.60 38.89 -7.40
N PHE A 446 18.02 38.21 -8.46
CA PHE A 446 17.94 36.76 -8.61
C PHE A 446 19.29 36.11 -8.31
N TYR A 447 19.26 34.97 -7.62
CA TYR A 447 20.45 34.20 -7.27
C TYR A 447 20.32 32.77 -7.77
N ARG A 448 21.28 32.26 -8.54
CA ARG A 448 21.20 30.89 -9.04
C ARG A 448 21.45 29.89 -7.92
N ILE A 449 20.56 28.91 -7.80
CA ILE A 449 20.66 27.83 -6.80
C ILE A 449 20.80 26.44 -7.44
N GLY A 450 20.51 26.30 -8.74
CA GLY A 450 20.57 25.00 -9.41
C GLY A 450 20.20 25.04 -10.88
N SER A 451 19.75 23.89 -11.37
CA SER A 451 19.19 23.71 -12.70
C SER A 451 18.02 22.73 -12.69
N TRP A 452 17.02 22.98 -13.54
CA TRP A 452 15.86 22.14 -13.77
C TRP A 452 15.81 21.73 -15.24
N MET A 453 15.97 20.43 -15.53
CA MET A 453 15.95 19.90 -16.91
C MET A 453 16.86 20.67 -17.89
N GLY A 454 17.97 21.21 -17.39
CA GLY A 454 18.93 22.01 -18.16
C GLY A 454 18.77 23.53 -18.07
N GLY A 455 17.59 24.05 -17.71
CA GLY A 455 17.36 25.48 -17.43
C GLY A 455 17.86 25.89 -16.04
N ALA A 456 18.11 27.18 -15.80
CA ALA A 456 18.54 27.67 -14.50
C ALA A 456 17.38 27.71 -13.49
N VAL A 457 17.69 27.33 -12.25
CA VAL A 457 16.79 27.54 -11.10
C VAL A 457 17.37 28.63 -10.22
N VAL A 458 16.54 29.62 -9.90
CA VAL A 458 16.95 30.84 -9.20
C VAL A 458 16.06 31.13 -8.00
N LEU A 459 16.65 31.76 -7.00
CA LEU A 459 15.99 32.29 -5.81
C LEU A 459 15.79 33.80 -6.00
N ASP A 460 14.54 34.27 -5.88
CA ASP A 460 14.27 35.70 -5.80
C ASP A 460 14.63 36.22 -4.40
N GLY A 461 15.58 37.15 -4.36
CA GLY A 461 16.05 37.77 -3.12
C GLY A 461 14.97 38.54 -2.36
N SER A 462 13.96 39.05 -3.05
CA SER A 462 12.90 39.88 -2.45
C SER A 462 11.78 39.04 -1.82
N SER A 463 11.20 38.10 -2.57
CA SER A 463 10.09 37.26 -2.11
C SER A 463 10.54 35.96 -1.45
N GLY A 464 11.74 35.46 -1.77
CA GLY A 464 12.17 34.11 -1.37
C GLY A 464 11.62 32.99 -2.25
N ALA A 465 10.87 33.32 -3.31
CA ALA A 465 10.32 32.37 -4.27
C ALA A 465 11.43 31.71 -5.11
N VAL A 466 11.14 30.49 -5.57
CA VAL A 466 12.03 29.72 -6.44
C VAL A 466 11.44 29.73 -7.85
N LEU A 467 12.25 30.15 -8.81
CA LEU A 467 11.84 30.37 -10.21
C LEU A 467 12.73 29.56 -11.16
N GLN A 468 12.23 29.28 -12.35
CA GLN A 468 12.99 28.71 -13.46
C GLN A 468 12.98 29.65 -14.67
N ASP A 469 14.10 29.70 -15.41
CA ASP A 469 14.34 30.65 -16.50
C ASP A 469 13.64 30.32 -17.83
N THR A 470 12.80 29.28 -17.88
CA THR A 470 12.05 28.76 -19.04
C THR A 470 12.90 28.18 -20.18
N GLU A 471 14.25 28.18 -20.07
CA GLU A 471 15.13 27.55 -21.07
C GLU A 471 14.95 26.02 -21.11
N SER A 472 14.37 25.45 -20.05
CA SER A 472 13.92 24.05 -19.95
C SER A 472 12.80 23.69 -20.94
N GLY A 473 12.12 24.67 -21.54
CA GLY A 473 10.97 24.49 -22.43
C GLY A 473 9.60 24.51 -21.73
N TYR A 474 9.58 24.66 -20.40
CA TYR A 474 8.35 24.85 -19.62
C TYR A 474 7.90 26.31 -19.64
N SER A 475 6.58 26.52 -19.64
CA SER A 475 5.98 27.85 -19.72
C SER A 475 5.72 28.49 -18.35
N THR A 476 5.64 27.70 -17.27
CA THR A 476 5.46 28.24 -15.91
C THR A 476 6.79 28.60 -15.27
N VAL A 477 6.95 29.86 -14.85
CA VAL A 477 8.19 30.39 -14.23
C VAL A 477 8.33 30.02 -12.76
N LEU A 478 7.25 30.07 -11.98
CA LEU A 478 7.27 29.83 -10.54
C LEU A 478 7.35 28.32 -10.25
N LEU A 479 8.41 27.88 -9.58
CA LEU A 479 8.56 26.51 -9.08
C LEU A 479 8.00 26.35 -7.67
N ALA A 480 8.17 27.36 -6.82
CA ALA A 480 7.67 27.37 -5.45
C ALA A 480 7.58 28.80 -4.90
N SER A 481 6.60 29.04 -4.04
CA SER A 481 6.37 30.31 -3.34
C SER A 481 7.47 30.63 -2.33
N SER A 482 8.19 29.62 -1.83
CA SER A 482 9.36 29.81 -0.97
C SER A 482 10.40 28.69 -1.06
N LEU A 483 11.66 29.02 -0.73
CA LEU A 483 12.76 28.05 -0.69
C LEU A 483 12.52 26.84 0.26
N PRO A 484 11.98 27.01 1.49
CA PRO A 484 11.61 25.88 2.34
C PRO A 484 10.58 24.96 1.69
N GLN A 485 9.48 25.51 1.14
CA GLN A 485 8.44 24.72 0.48
C GLN A 485 9.01 23.91 -0.70
N PHE A 486 9.85 24.54 -1.52
CA PHE A 486 10.57 23.86 -2.60
C PHE A 486 11.37 22.65 -2.10
N ALA A 487 12.15 22.83 -1.03
CA ALA A 487 12.94 21.75 -0.43
C ALA A 487 12.06 20.64 0.17
N THR A 488 10.91 20.98 0.76
CA THR A 488 9.93 20.02 1.29
C THR A 488 9.36 19.15 0.17
N VAL A 489 8.90 19.73 -0.94
CA VAL A 489 8.33 18.98 -2.07
C VAL A 489 9.40 18.10 -2.73
N LEU A 490 10.61 18.62 -2.95
CA LEU A 490 11.74 17.83 -3.46
C LEU A 490 12.04 16.62 -2.57
N ARG A 491 11.97 16.82 -1.25
CA ARG A 491 12.15 15.73 -0.29
C ARG A 491 11.07 14.68 -0.41
N LEU A 492 9.79 15.06 -0.40
CA LEU A 492 8.69 14.12 -0.52
C LEU A 492 8.77 13.31 -1.84
N TYR A 493 9.15 13.94 -2.95
CA TYR A 493 9.38 13.24 -4.21
C TYR A 493 10.53 12.22 -4.12
N CYS A 494 11.65 12.60 -3.51
CA CYS A 494 12.78 11.68 -3.32
C CYS A 494 12.39 10.48 -2.44
N GLU A 495 11.59 10.73 -1.40
CA GLU A 495 11.09 9.71 -0.50
C GLU A 495 10.10 8.76 -1.20
N TYR A 496 9.21 9.27 -2.04
CA TYR A 496 8.35 8.48 -2.92
C TYR A 496 9.19 7.53 -3.81
N ARG A 497 10.21 8.07 -4.48
CA ARG A 497 11.08 7.30 -5.38
C ARG A 497 11.86 6.21 -4.67
N THR A 498 12.25 6.44 -3.42
CA THR A 498 13.07 5.52 -2.63
C THR A 498 12.26 4.53 -1.78
N SER A 499 10.92 4.66 -1.76
CA SER A 499 10.03 3.78 -0.99
C SER A 499 9.83 2.36 -1.58
N TRP A 500 10.35 2.07 -2.78
CA TRP A 500 10.26 0.74 -3.45
C TRP A 500 8.88 0.07 -3.36
N LEU A 501 7.84 0.82 -3.70
CA LEU A 501 6.45 0.40 -3.53
C LEU A 501 6.19 -0.94 -4.28
N PRO A 502 5.71 -1.99 -3.59
CA PRO A 502 5.58 -3.33 -4.14
C PRO A 502 4.77 -3.44 -5.44
N THR A 503 3.81 -2.54 -5.69
CA THR A 503 2.91 -2.63 -6.84
C THR A 503 2.78 -1.32 -7.60
N LEU A 504 2.38 -1.42 -8.87
CA LEU A 504 2.05 -0.25 -9.69
C LEU A 504 0.82 0.49 -9.16
N ALA A 505 -0.17 -0.22 -8.60
CA ALA A 505 -1.37 0.39 -8.03
C ALA A 505 -1.00 1.25 -6.81
N GLU A 506 -0.22 0.69 -5.89
CA GLU A 506 0.30 1.39 -4.73
C GLU A 506 1.20 2.57 -5.12
N ALA A 507 2.06 2.39 -6.11
CA ALA A 507 2.89 3.47 -6.65
C ALA A 507 2.08 4.60 -7.29
N ALA A 508 0.90 4.30 -7.85
CA ALA A 508 -0.01 5.30 -8.38
C ALA A 508 -0.75 6.03 -7.25
N ASP A 509 -1.26 5.32 -6.24
CA ASP A 509 -1.95 5.92 -5.09
C ASP A 509 -1.02 6.84 -4.27
N ALA A 510 0.22 6.40 -4.03
CA ALA A 510 1.22 7.19 -3.33
C ALA A 510 1.62 8.45 -4.12
N ARG A 511 1.68 8.36 -5.45
CA ARG A 511 1.98 9.50 -6.34
C ARG A 511 0.83 10.49 -6.40
N TRP A 512 -0.40 9.99 -6.46
CA TRP A 512 -1.59 10.83 -6.36
C TRP A 512 -1.60 11.59 -5.04
N SER A 513 -1.31 10.90 -3.94
CA SER A 513 -1.22 11.54 -2.63
C SER A 513 -0.08 12.55 -2.55
N LEU A 514 1.09 12.24 -3.13
CA LEU A 514 2.21 13.18 -3.23
C LEU A 514 1.83 14.47 -3.96
N ARG A 515 1.05 14.39 -5.04
CA ARG A 515 0.53 15.57 -5.74
C ARG A 515 -0.34 16.42 -4.82
N GLU A 516 -1.33 15.81 -4.17
CA GLU A 516 -2.24 16.53 -3.26
C GLU A 516 -1.49 17.17 -2.08
N TRP A 517 -0.47 16.49 -1.55
CA TRP A 517 0.37 17.06 -0.49
C TRP A 517 1.21 18.24 -0.99
N ALA A 518 1.75 18.15 -2.21
CA ALA A 518 2.53 19.24 -2.79
C ALA A 518 1.64 20.48 -3.00
N GLU A 519 0.41 20.29 -3.47
CA GLU A 519 -0.60 21.34 -3.63
C GLU A 519 -0.97 21.96 -2.26
N GLU A 520 -1.15 21.14 -1.21
CA GLU A 520 -1.40 21.64 0.16
C GLU A 520 -0.21 22.41 0.75
N ILE A 521 1.02 21.98 0.45
CA ILE A 521 2.25 22.63 0.93
C ILE A 521 2.50 23.94 0.19
N ASP A 522 2.25 23.99 -1.11
CA ASP A 522 2.47 25.14 -1.97
C ASP A 522 1.59 25.10 -3.23
N ASP A 523 0.57 25.96 -3.26
CA ASP A 523 -0.38 26.12 -4.37
C ASP A 523 0.33 26.37 -5.73
N ALA A 524 1.58 26.86 -5.74
CA ALA A 524 2.37 27.02 -6.96
C ALA A 524 2.56 25.70 -7.72
N THR A 525 2.51 24.57 -7.03
CA THR A 525 2.67 23.24 -7.63
C THR A 525 1.45 22.79 -8.43
N GLU A 526 0.26 23.34 -8.19
CA GLU A 526 -0.98 23.01 -8.92
C GLU A 526 -0.93 23.52 -10.38
N ILE A 527 -0.30 24.68 -10.59
CA ILE A 527 -0.32 25.42 -11.87
C ILE A 527 0.95 25.15 -12.72
N GLY A 528 1.96 24.52 -12.12
CA GLY A 528 3.25 24.26 -12.74
C GLY A 528 3.26 23.09 -13.72
N ASP A 529 3.41 23.36 -15.02
CA ASP A 529 3.57 22.33 -16.06
C ASP A 529 4.78 21.41 -15.80
N HIS A 530 5.84 21.96 -15.21
CA HIS A 530 7.00 21.22 -14.73
C HIS A 530 6.67 20.22 -13.61
N TRP A 531 5.81 20.59 -12.65
CA TRP A 531 5.38 19.70 -11.57
C TRP A 531 4.38 18.65 -12.06
N ASP A 532 3.49 19.01 -12.99
CA ASP A 532 2.62 18.03 -13.66
C ASP A 532 3.44 16.91 -14.30
N GLU A 533 4.55 17.21 -14.99
CA GLU A 533 5.39 16.15 -15.56
C GLU A 533 6.09 15.27 -14.52
N VAL A 534 6.44 15.84 -13.36
CA VAL A 534 6.97 15.09 -12.21
C VAL A 534 5.90 14.16 -11.65
N PHE A 535 4.71 14.68 -11.37
CA PHE A 535 3.60 13.93 -10.76
C PHE A 535 2.86 13.02 -11.74
N GLU A 536 3.04 13.16 -13.05
CA GLU A 536 2.61 12.18 -14.06
C GLU A 536 3.67 11.10 -14.33
N GLY A 537 4.89 11.28 -13.80
CA GLY A 537 5.99 10.32 -13.94
C GLY A 537 6.70 10.31 -15.29
N LYS A 538 6.49 11.35 -16.10
CA LYS A 538 7.18 11.52 -17.39
C LYS A 538 8.69 11.62 -17.22
N LEU A 539 9.14 12.18 -16.09
CA LEU A 539 10.55 12.41 -15.79
C LEU A 539 11.20 11.25 -15.04
N ASP A 540 10.47 10.17 -14.73
CA ASP A 540 11.02 9.16 -13.82
C ASP A 540 12.17 8.34 -14.42
N ASN A 541 12.13 8.14 -15.73
CA ASN A 541 13.10 7.39 -16.50
C ASN A 541 14.36 8.21 -16.86
N LEU A 542 14.42 9.49 -16.49
CA LEU A 542 15.50 10.42 -16.87
C LEU A 542 16.67 10.45 -15.87
N GLY A 543 16.73 9.52 -14.93
CA GLY A 543 17.83 9.40 -13.96
C GLY A 543 18.14 7.95 -13.63
N SER A 544 19.44 7.64 -13.61
CA SER A 544 19.97 6.37 -13.10
C SER A 544 19.85 6.31 -11.58
N TYR A 545 19.32 5.21 -11.06
CA TYR A 545 19.69 4.72 -9.72
C TYR A 545 20.69 3.60 -9.86
#